data_AF-X1GUS6-F1
#
_entry.id   AF-X1GUS6-F1
#
_cell.length_a   1.000
_cell.length_b   1.000
_cell.length_c   1.000
_cell.angle_alpha   90.00
_cell.angle_beta   90.00
_cell.angle_gamma   90.00
#
_symmetry.space_group_name_H-M   'P 1'
#
loop_
_entity.id
_entity.type
_entity.pdbx_description
1 polymer ?
#
loop_
_entity_poly.entity_id
_entity_poly.type
_entity_poly.pdbx_seq_one_letter_code
_entity_poly.pdbx_strand_id
1 'polypeptide(L)'
;MFTVKCPICGGRLTIDERMRKIINHISKEEASKKGEKRFDDAVSRVEEKRRERERKLEEAHRLQEEKRRRAQEAFEKAREKAEKEGDIKKPPSIFGD
;
A
#
# COMPACT_ATOMS: atom_id res chain seq x y z
N MET A 1 -36.74 -15.14 4.95
CA MET A 1 -36.00 -15.41 3.69
C MET A 1 -35.10 -16.58 4.00
N PHE A 2 -35.14 -17.62 3.17
CA PHE A 2 -34.33 -18.82 3.37
C PHE A 2 -33.72 -19.27 2.05
N THR A 3 -32.78 -20.20 2.16
CA THR A 3 -31.98 -20.67 1.04
C THR A 3 -32.08 -22.18 0.91
N VAL A 4 -32.31 -22.66 -0.31
CA VAL A 4 -32.35 -24.09 -0.63
C VAL A 4 -31.46 -24.41 -1.82
N LYS A 5 -31.13 -25.70 -1.98
CA LYS A 5 -30.43 -26.18 -3.19
C LYS A 5 -31.43 -26.34 -4.34
N CYS A 6 -31.08 -25.85 -5.51
CA CYS A 6 -31.83 -26.06 -6.73
C CYS A 6 -31.76 -27.55 -7.13
N PRO A 7 -32.88 -28.26 -7.29
CA PRO A 7 -32.85 -29.68 -7.66
C PRO A 7 -32.40 -29.93 -9.12
N ILE A 8 -32.40 -28.89 -9.97
CA ILE A 8 -32.08 -29.01 -11.40
C ILE A 8 -30.56 -28.87 -11.63
N CYS A 9 -29.94 -27.84 -11.08
CA CYS A 9 -28.52 -27.54 -11.32
C CYS A 9 -27.64 -27.66 -10.06
N GLY A 10 -28.23 -27.98 -8.91
CA GLY A 10 -27.51 -28.01 -7.62
C GLY A 10 -27.07 -26.62 -7.10
N GLY A 11 -27.49 -25.55 -7.77
CA GLY A 11 -27.22 -24.16 -7.40
C GLY A 11 -27.97 -23.71 -6.13
N ARG A 12 -27.86 -22.43 -5.78
CA ARG A 12 -28.46 -21.83 -4.58
C ARG A 12 -29.68 -20.99 -4.96
N LEU A 13 -30.83 -21.32 -4.38
CA LEU A 13 -32.07 -20.55 -4.52
C LEU A 13 -32.35 -19.76 -3.25
N THR A 14 -32.63 -18.47 -3.37
CA THR A 14 -33.12 -17.64 -2.27
C THR A 14 -34.61 -17.43 -2.45
N ILE A 15 -35.38 -17.81 -1.43
CA ILE A 15 -36.84 -17.75 -1.44
C ILE A 15 -37.30 -16.73 -0.39
N ASP A 16 -38.20 -15.85 -0.81
CA ASP A 16 -38.96 -14.99 0.09
C ASP A 16 -40.21 -15.74 0.57
N GLU A 17 -40.28 -16.03 1.87
CA GLU A 17 -41.40 -16.74 2.51
C GLU A 17 -42.71 -15.96 2.46
N ARG A 18 -42.63 -14.62 2.55
CA ARG A 18 -43.82 -13.76 2.58
C ARG A 18 -44.45 -13.66 1.20
N MET A 19 -43.61 -13.53 0.17
CA MET A 19 -44.08 -13.44 -1.21
C MET A 19 -44.26 -14.81 -1.88
N ARG A 20 -43.79 -15.89 -1.23
CA ARG A 20 -43.71 -17.26 -1.79
C ARG A 20 -43.05 -17.30 -3.18
N LYS A 21 -42.02 -16.50 -3.38
CA LYS A 21 -41.33 -16.32 -4.66
C LYS A 21 -39.84 -16.56 -4.53
N ILE A 22 -39.23 -17.07 -5.60
CA ILE A 22 -37.78 -17.11 -5.76
C ILE A 22 -37.33 -15.70 -6.13
N ILE A 23 -36.49 -15.11 -5.29
CA ILE A 23 -35.96 -13.76 -5.50
C ILE A 23 -34.54 -13.78 -6.08
N ASN A 24 -33.84 -14.91 -5.97
CA ASN A 24 -32.53 -15.07 -6.55
C ASN A 24 -32.22 -16.55 -6.84
N HIS A 25 -31.55 -16.81 -7.96
CA HIS A 25 -31.02 -18.11 -8.33
C HIS A 25 -29.58 -17.93 -8.77
N ILE A 26 -28.65 -18.62 -8.10
CA ILE A 26 -27.24 -18.64 -8.46
C ILE A 26 -26.89 -20.07 -8.83
N SER A 27 -26.56 -20.32 -10.10
CA SER A 27 -26.15 -21.64 -10.56
C SER A 27 -24.82 -22.05 -9.92
N LYS A 28 -24.50 -23.34 -9.95
CA LYS A 28 -23.22 -23.84 -9.42
C LYS A 28 -22.04 -23.26 -10.22
N GLU A 29 -22.19 -23.15 -11.52
CA GLU A 29 -21.20 -22.58 -12.45
C GLU A 29 -21.02 -21.08 -12.21
N GLU A 30 -22.11 -20.35 -11.97
CA GLU A 30 -22.06 -18.92 -11.65
C GLU A 30 -21.39 -18.65 -10.31
N ALA A 31 -21.61 -19.52 -9.31
CA ALA A 31 -20.93 -19.44 -8.02
C ALA A 31 -19.42 -19.63 -8.18
N SER A 32 -18.98 -20.64 -8.94
CA SER A 32 -17.56 -20.88 -9.22
C SER A 32 -16.91 -19.72 -9.99
N LYS A 33 -17.54 -19.25 -11.07
CA LYS A 33 -17.04 -18.11 -11.88
C LYS A 33 -16.94 -16.81 -11.07
N LYS A 34 -17.88 -16.56 -10.15
CA LYS A 34 -17.80 -15.41 -9.23
C LYS A 34 -16.67 -15.56 -8.21
N GLY A 35 -16.34 -16.78 -7.80
CA GLY A 35 -15.20 -17.07 -6.92
C GLY A 35 -13.86 -16.80 -7.60
N GLU A 36 -13.67 -17.33 -8.81
CA GLU A 36 -12.45 -17.15 -9.61
C GLU A 36 -12.19 -15.67 -9.92
N LYS A 37 -13.18 -14.95 -10.44
CA LYS A 37 -13.06 -13.51 -10.71
C LYS A 37 -12.70 -12.70 -9.47
N ARG A 38 -13.28 -13.04 -8.30
CA ARG A 38 -12.96 -12.36 -7.04
C ARG A 38 -11.55 -12.65 -6.57
N PHE A 39 -11.03 -13.84 -6.83
CA PHE A 39 -9.66 -14.19 -6.49
C PHE A 39 -8.66 -13.44 -7.38
N ASP A 40 -8.87 -13.45 -8.69
CA ASP A 40 -8.01 -12.72 -9.64
C ASP A 40 -8.02 -11.21 -9.39
N ASP A 41 -9.19 -10.64 -9.08
CA ASP A 41 -9.33 -9.24 -8.68
C ASP A 41 -8.60 -8.94 -7.36
N ALA A 42 -8.55 -9.91 -6.42
CA ALA A 42 -7.83 -9.73 -5.17
C ALA A 42 -6.31 -9.78 -5.39
N VAL A 43 -5.83 -10.71 -6.23
CA VAL A 43 -4.40 -10.84 -6.58
C VAL A 43 -3.90 -9.59 -7.28
N SER A 44 -4.62 -9.12 -8.31
CA SER A 44 -4.24 -7.91 -9.04
C SER A 44 -4.16 -6.67 -8.15
N ARG A 45 -5.11 -6.50 -7.20
CA ARG A 45 -5.05 -5.41 -6.21
C ARG A 45 -3.86 -5.50 -5.26
N VAL A 46 -3.46 -6.71 -4.88
CA VAL A 46 -2.28 -6.91 -4.02
C VAL A 46 -1.02 -6.54 -4.78
N GLU A 47 -0.90 -6.98 -6.03
CA GLU A 47 0.25 -6.64 -6.89
C GLU A 47 0.35 -5.13 -7.16
N GLU A 48 -0.77 -4.48 -7.46
CA GLU A 48 -0.82 -3.03 -7.67
C GLU A 48 -0.36 -2.27 -6.43
N LYS A 49 -0.90 -2.64 -5.25
CA LYS A 49 -0.47 -2.05 -3.97
C LYS A 49 1.00 -2.27 -3.68
N ARG A 50 1.56 -3.43 -4.06
CA ARG A 50 2.99 -3.71 -3.90
C ARG A 50 3.82 -2.77 -4.77
N ARG A 51 3.48 -2.65 -6.06
CA ARG A 51 4.19 -1.74 -6.99
C ARG A 51 4.12 -0.29 -6.53
N GLU A 52 2.97 0.15 -6.03
CA GLU A 52 2.81 1.51 -5.51
C GLU A 52 3.71 1.77 -4.28
N ARG A 53 3.80 0.80 -3.37
CA ARG A 53 4.68 0.88 -2.19
C ARG A 53 6.15 0.89 -2.58
N GLU A 54 6.56 0.03 -3.51
CA GLU A 54 7.94 -0.03 -4.01
C GLU A 54 8.34 1.32 -4.63
N ARG A 55 7.48 1.89 -5.48
CA ARG A 55 7.71 3.22 -6.07
C ARG A 55 7.85 4.32 -5.01
N LYS A 56 6.97 4.35 -4.02
CA LYS A 56 7.03 5.34 -2.91
C LYS A 56 8.30 5.19 -2.08
N LEU A 57 8.72 3.95 -1.83
CA LEU A 57 9.94 3.66 -1.08
C LEU A 57 11.18 4.13 -1.86
N GLU A 58 11.25 3.85 -3.15
CA GLU A 58 12.35 4.27 -4.02
C GLU A 58 12.45 5.81 -4.10
N GLU A 59 11.32 6.49 -4.25
CA GLU A 59 11.26 7.95 -4.26
C GLU A 59 11.74 8.55 -2.92
N ALA A 60 11.28 7.99 -1.79
CA ALA A 60 11.70 8.42 -0.47
C ALA A 60 13.21 8.20 -0.26
N HIS A 61 13.75 7.06 -0.71
CA HIS A 61 15.17 6.76 -0.64
C HIS A 61 15.99 7.77 -1.46
N ARG A 62 15.57 8.05 -2.70
CA ARG A 62 16.23 9.04 -3.56
C ARG A 62 16.25 10.44 -2.92
N LEU A 63 15.14 10.86 -2.31
CA LEU A 63 15.06 12.15 -1.63
C LEU A 63 15.98 12.22 -0.40
N GLN A 64 16.10 11.13 0.36
CA GLN A 64 17.00 11.06 1.50
C GLN A 64 18.47 11.10 1.07
N GLU A 65 18.84 10.35 0.03
CA GLU A 65 20.20 10.38 -0.53
C GLU A 65 20.57 11.78 -1.03
N GLU A 66 19.65 12.46 -1.72
CA GLU A 66 19.88 13.84 -2.17
C GLU A 66 20.06 14.81 -0.99
N LYS A 67 19.22 14.71 0.05
CA LYS A 67 19.34 15.52 1.27
C LYS A 67 20.68 15.27 1.96
N ARG A 68 21.09 14.01 2.09
CA ARG A 68 22.38 13.63 2.67
C ARG A 68 23.53 14.25 1.89
N ARG A 69 23.52 14.12 0.56
CA ARG A 69 24.55 14.69 -0.31
C ARG A 69 24.64 16.21 -0.15
N ARG A 70 23.51 16.92 -0.22
CA ARG A 70 23.47 18.37 -0.04
C ARG A 70 23.98 18.81 1.35
N ALA A 71 23.61 18.09 2.40
CA ALA A 71 24.07 18.37 3.75
C ALA A 71 25.59 18.19 3.88
N GLN A 72 26.12 17.12 3.29
CA GLN A 72 27.55 16.84 3.28
C GLN A 72 28.33 17.88 2.47
N GLU A 73 27.87 18.23 1.27
CA GLU A 73 28.46 19.31 0.46
C GLU A 73 28.47 20.65 1.20
N ALA A 74 27.38 20.98 1.90
CA ALA A 74 27.29 22.21 2.69
C ALA A 74 28.25 22.20 3.88
N PHE A 75 28.37 21.06 4.55
CA PHE A 75 29.28 20.88 5.67
C PHE A 75 30.74 20.98 5.22
N GLU A 76 31.14 20.31 4.15
CA GLU A 76 32.50 20.36 3.60
C GLU A 76 32.86 21.79 3.17
N LYS A 77 31.95 22.50 2.48
CA LYS A 77 32.14 23.92 2.12
C LYS A 77 32.31 24.80 3.35
N ALA A 78 31.51 24.60 4.39
CA ALA A 78 31.62 25.37 5.63
C ALA A 78 32.94 25.07 6.36
N ARG A 79 33.35 23.80 6.39
CA ARG A 79 34.62 23.36 6.98
C ARG A 79 35.82 23.99 6.25
N GLU A 80 35.85 23.94 4.92
CA GLU A 80 36.91 24.56 4.12
C GLU A 80 37.00 26.08 4.35
N LYS A 81 35.85 26.76 4.48
CA LYS A 81 35.82 28.20 4.81
C LYS A 81 36.41 28.45 6.19
N ALA A 82 36.01 27.69 7.21
CA ALA A 82 36.53 27.82 8.56
C ALA A 82 38.05 27.56 8.64
N GLU A 83 38.55 26.57 7.88
CA GLU A 83 40.00 26.30 7.77
C GLU A 83 40.77 27.45 7.12
N LYS A 84 40.20 28.09 6.08
CA LYS A 84 40.83 29.22 5.37
C LYS A 84 40.77 30.54 6.15
N GLU A 85 39.67 30.80 6.85
CA GLU A 85 39.43 32.04 7.61
C GLU A 85 40.05 31.98 9.02
N GLY A 86 40.54 30.82 9.46
CA GLY A 86 41.20 30.64 10.77
C GLY A 86 40.24 30.76 11.96
N ASP A 87 38.93 30.81 11.72
CA ASP A 87 37.90 31.02 12.73
C ASP A 87 37.51 29.68 13.42
N ILE A 88 38.52 28.97 13.93
CA ILE A 88 38.35 27.74 14.70
C ILE A 88 38.02 28.10 16.15
N LYS A 89 36.90 28.78 16.38
CA LYS A 89 36.37 29.00 17.73
C LYS A 89 35.45 27.84 18.09
N LYS A 90 35.79 27.12 19.15
CA LYS A 90 34.96 26.03 19.68
C LYS A 90 33.57 26.61 19.98
N PRO A 91 32.48 26.02 19.46
CA PRO A 91 31.15 26.52 19.77
C PRO A 91 30.94 26.47 21.29
N PRO A 92 30.21 27.45 21.87
CA PRO A 92 29.95 27.48 23.30
C PRO A 92 29.28 26.18 23.71
N SER A 93 29.77 25.57 24.79
CA SER A 93 29.23 24.32 25.28
C SER A 93 27.77 24.51 25.70
N ILE A 94 26.89 23.61 25.26
CA ILE A 94 25.50 23.54 25.74
C ILE A 94 25.40 23.01 27.18
N PHE A 95 26.49 22.45 27.68
CA PHE A 95 26.70 22.06 29.07
C PHE A 95 27.81 22.99 29.59
N GLY A 96 27.47 24.08 30.28
CA GLY A 96 28.46 25.08 30.74
C GLY A 96 29.69 24.47 31.44
N ASP A 97 30.81 25.19 31.41
CA ASP A 97 32.19 24.76 31.74
C ASP A 97 32.34 23.60 32.74
#